data_AF-G9EKR1-F1
#
_entry.id   AF-G9EKR1-F1
#
_cell.length_a   1.000
_cell.length_b   1.000
_cell.length_c   1.000
_cell.angle_alpha   90.00
_cell.angle_beta   90.00
_cell.angle_gamma   90.00
#
_symmetry.space_group_name_H-M   'P 1'
#
loop_
_entity.id
_entity.type
_entity.pdbx_description
1 polymer ?
#
loop_
_entity_poly.entity_id
_entity_poly.type
_entity_poly.pdbx_seq_one_letter_code
_entity_poly.pdbx_strand_id
1 'polypeptide(L)'
;MKQIERNSKSVWLSLIMSLFIWTIPLELFANTNEPPKITIPSTAPAIWKAIDEHSALINQALKENQLTSIHEHAFAIRDLVNALPAKSLDLSDEQKKTLQNNLSFVAQLATRLDKTGDANDKEGTQANWDKLEKILTGLRELYQTSQSN
;
A
#
# COMPACT_ATOMS: atom_id res chain seq x y z
N MET A 1 9.66 29.80 -66.94
CA MET A 1 10.77 28.82 -66.90
C MET A 1 11.64 29.08 -65.68
N LYS A 2 11.48 28.30 -64.63
CA LYS A 2 12.47 28.12 -63.56
C LYS A 2 12.39 26.65 -63.16
N GLN A 3 13.51 25.95 -63.33
CA GLN A 3 13.67 24.52 -63.17
C GLN A 3 13.45 24.12 -61.72
N ILE A 4 12.66 23.07 -61.53
CA ILE A 4 12.41 22.39 -60.26
C ILE A 4 13.59 21.45 -60.02
N GLU A 5 14.44 21.74 -59.03
CA GLU A 5 15.45 20.79 -58.58
C GLU A 5 14.81 19.71 -57.72
N ARG A 6 14.59 18.57 -58.36
CA ARG A 6 14.15 17.31 -57.79
C ARG A 6 15.35 16.63 -57.12
N ASN A 7 15.49 16.80 -55.80
CA ASN A 7 16.40 15.96 -55.01
C ASN A 7 15.72 14.60 -54.72
N SER A 8 16.08 13.60 -55.51
CA SER A 8 15.72 12.20 -55.28
C SER A 8 16.79 11.52 -54.42
N LYS A 9 16.55 11.40 -53.12
CA LYS A 9 17.22 10.39 -52.29
C LYS A 9 16.20 9.52 -51.58
N SER A 10 15.81 8.49 -52.31
CA SER A 10 15.65 7.11 -51.86
C SER A 10 15.02 6.90 -50.48
N VAL A 11 13.69 7.03 -50.41
CA VAL A 11 12.88 6.37 -49.40
C VAL A 11 12.85 4.89 -49.76
N TRP A 12 13.74 4.09 -49.16
CA TRP A 12 13.73 2.65 -49.32
C TRP A 12 12.69 2.06 -48.36
N LEU A 13 11.44 2.08 -48.80
CA LEU A 13 10.39 1.21 -48.30
C LEU A 13 10.84 -0.24 -48.55
N SER A 14 11.32 -0.92 -47.51
CA SER A 14 11.33 -2.38 -47.47
C SER A 14 10.27 -2.84 -46.48
N LEU A 15 9.10 -3.12 -47.06
CA LEU A 15 7.98 -3.84 -46.49
C LEU A 15 8.42 -5.29 -46.23
N ILE A 16 8.76 -5.61 -44.98
CA ILE A 16 8.81 -7.01 -44.51
C ILE A 16 7.76 -7.14 -43.42
N MET A 17 6.53 -7.44 -43.86
CA MET A 17 5.48 -8.05 -43.04
C MET A 17 5.96 -9.46 -42.66
N SER A 18 6.72 -9.57 -41.58
CA SER A 18 6.96 -10.85 -40.92
C SER A 18 5.88 -11.04 -39.86
N LEU A 19 4.84 -11.78 -40.23
CA LEU A 19 3.82 -12.30 -39.32
C LEU A 19 4.45 -13.37 -38.43
N PHE A 20 5.21 -12.94 -37.42
CA PHE A 20 5.49 -13.78 -36.25
C PHE A 20 4.27 -13.65 -35.32
N ILE A 21 3.23 -14.42 -35.62
CA ILE A 21 2.15 -14.67 -34.64
C ILE A 21 2.74 -15.65 -33.63
N TRP A 22 3.49 -15.12 -32.68
CA TRP A 22 3.73 -15.81 -31.41
C TRP A 22 2.36 -15.97 -30.77
N THR A 23 1.84 -17.19 -30.72
CA THR A 23 0.61 -17.52 -30.01
C THR A 23 0.86 -17.27 -28.52
N ILE A 24 0.59 -16.05 -28.07
CA ILE A 24 0.40 -15.80 -26.64
C ILE A 24 -0.89 -16.54 -26.30
N PRO A 25 -0.89 -17.51 -25.37
CA PRO A 25 -2.15 -18.05 -24.87
C PRO A 25 -2.99 -16.90 -24.33
N LEU A 26 -4.25 -16.83 -24.76
CA LEU A 26 -5.25 -15.83 -24.38
C LEU A 26 -5.73 -16.03 -22.92
N GLU A 27 -4.83 -16.34 -22.00
CA GLU A 27 -5.16 -16.65 -20.59
C GLU A 27 -4.57 -15.64 -19.59
N LEU A 28 -4.20 -14.43 -20.04
CA LEU A 28 -3.54 -13.45 -19.14
C LEU A 28 -4.40 -12.28 -18.67
N PHE A 29 -5.73 -12.44 -18.55
CA PHE A 29 -6.55 -11.47 -17.82
C PHE A 29 -7.69 -12.13 -17.04
N ALA A 30 -7.37 -13.16 -16.26
CA ALA A 30 -8.07 -13.36 -14.99
C ALA A 30 -7.26 -12.66 -13.90
N ASN A 31 -7.06 -11.33 -14.02
CA ASN A 31 -6.60 -10.52 -12.89
C ASN A 31 -7.81 -10.36 -11.97
N THR A 32 -8.08 -11.39 -11.17
CA THR A 32 -8.77 -11.17 -9.90
C THR A 32 -7.91 -10.18 -9.14
N ASN A 33 -8.31 -8.91 -9.17
CA ASN A 33 -7.80 -7.82 -8.33
C ASN A 33 -8.16 -8.07 -6.86
N GLU A 34 -7.97 -9.30 -6.37
CA GLU A 34 -7.95 -9.54 -4.94
C GLU A 34 -6.62 -8.96 -4.45
N PRO A 35 -6.65 -7.97 -3.54
CA PRO A 35 -5.42 -7.45 -2.97
C PRO A 35 -4.64 -8.63 -2.37
N PRO A 36 -3.31 -8.67 -2.53
CA PRO A 36 -2.50 -9.78 -2.02
C PRO A 36 -2.83 -9.98 -0.54
N LYS A 37 -3.34 -11.17 -0.22
CA LYS A 37 -3.75 -11.51 1.15
C LYS A 37 -2.53 -11.43 2.04
N ILE A 38 -2.47 -10.42 2.90
CA ILE A 38 -1.36 -10.28 3.83
C ILE A 38 -1.30 -11.51 4.75
N THR A 39 -0.10 -12.00 5.00
CA THR A 39 0.09 -13.11 5.95
C THR A 39 0.04 -12.53 7.35
N ILE A 40 -1.05 -12.79 8.07
CA ILE A 40 -1.21 -12.34 9.47
C ILE A 40 -0.34 -13.21 10.39
N PRO A 41 0.64 -12.63 11.10
CA PRO A 41 1.45 -13.38 12.06
C PRO A 41 0.61 -13.94 13.22
N SER A 42 1.08 -15.03 13.83
CA SER A 42 0.32 -15.73 14.88
C SER A 42 0.41 -15.10 16.27
N THR A 43 1.31 -14.14 16.50
CA THR A 43 1.56 -13.53 17.82
C THR A 43 1.50 -12.00 17.75
N ALA A 44 1.09 -11.35 18.84
CA ALA A 44 1.02 -9.89 18.90
C ALA A 44 2.39 -9.20 18.66
N PRO A 45 3.53 -9.68 19.21
CA PRO A 45 4.84 -9.10 18.88
C PRO A 45 5.21 -9.19 17.40
N ALA A 46 4.87 -10.31 16.74
CA ALA A 46 5.13 -10.47 15.31
C ALA A 46 4.21 -9.60 14.45
N ILE A 47 2.94 -9.41 14.87
CA ILE A 47 2.03 -8.46 14.23
C ILE A 47 2.59 -7.03 14.33
N TRP A 48 3.07 -6.59 15.50
CA TRP A 48 3.68 -5.27 15.66
C TRP A 48 4.93 -5.09 14.79
N LYS A 49 5.77 -6.13 14.67
CA LYS A 49 6.90 -6.09 13.74
C LYS A 49 6.45 -5.88 12.29
N ALA A 50 5.41 -6.58 11.85
CA ALA A 50 4.86 -6.40 10.50
C ALA A 50 4.25 -5.00 10.31
N ILE A 51 3.61 -4.43 11.34
CA ILE A 51 3.13 -3.04 11.32
C ILE A 51 4.30 -2.07 11.15
N ASP A 52 5.41 -2.28 11.87
CA ASP A 52 6.61 -1.45 11.76
C ASP A 52 7.21 -1.49 10.34
N GLU A 53 7.25 -2.68 9.72
CA GLU A 53 7.71 -2.87 8.34
C GLU A 53 6.85 -2.08 7.34
N HIS A 54 5.52 -2.20 7.41
CA HIS A 54 4.62 -1.43 6.55
C HIS A 54 4.67 0.08 6.81
N SER A 55 4.86 0.48 8.07
CA SER A 55 5.02 1.91 8.43
C SER A 55 6.29 2.50 7.81
N ALA A 56 7.39 1.75 7.82
CA ALA A 56 8.63 2.14 7.17
C ALA A 56 8.46 2.29 5.64
N LEU A 57 7.70 1.37 5.01
CA LEU A 57 7.41 1.46 3.57
C LEU A 57 6.55 2.68 3.21
N ILE A 58 5.55 3.04 4.04
CA ILE A 58 4.79 4.28 3.85
C ILE A 58 5.71 5.50 3.95
N ASN A 59 6.58 5.54 4.97
CA ASN A 59 7.55 6.63 5.13
C ASN A 59 8.49 6.75 3.93
N GLN A 60 8.94 5.62 3.38
CA GLN A 60 9.75 5.60 2.16
C GLN A 60 8.97 6.12 0.95
N ALA A 61 7.73 5.66 0.74
CA ALA A 61 6.88 6.09 -0.36
C ALA A 61 6.56 7.59 -0.30
N LEU A 62 6.31 8.15 0.89
CA LEU A 62 6.15 9.60 1.10
C LEU A 62 7.41 10.38 0.71
N LYS A 63 8.59 9.89 1.10
CA LYS A 63 9.89 10.49 0.76
C LYS A 63 10.17 10.45 -0.75
N GLU A 64 9.84 9.34 -1.40
CA GLU A 64 10.04 9.10 -2.83
C GLU A 64 8.91 9.63 -3.72
N ASN A 65 7.87 10.21 -3.10
CA ASN A 65 6.67 10.71 -3.78
C ASN A 65 5.90 9.63 -4.56
N GLN A 66 5.97 8.38 -4.10
CA GLN A 66 5.24 7.23 -4.64
C GLN A 66 3.88 7.09 -3.94
N LEU A 67 3.01 8.10 -4.11
CA LEU A 67 1.81 8.21 -3.27
C LEU A 67 0.77 7.12 -3.55
N THR A 68 0.70 6.62 -4.78
CA THR A 68 -0.30 5.62 -5.20
C THR A 68 -0.05 4.23 -4.62
N SER A 69 1.14 3.89 -4.11
CA SER A 69 1.42 2.58 -3.47
C SER A 69 1.14 2.58 -1.96
N ILE A 70 0.93 3.75 -1.36
CA ILE A 70 0.75 3.89 0.10
C ILE A 70 -0.47 3.11 0.61
N HIS A 71 -1.53 3.01 -0.21
CA HIS A 71 -2.77 2.34 0.17
C HIS A 71 -2.58 0.84 0.46
N GLU A 72 -1.70 0.17 -0.27
CA GLU A 72 -1.40 -1.25 -0.07
C GLU A 72 -0.86 -1.48 1.35
N HIS A 73 0.08 -0.64 1.78
CA HIS A 73 0.67 -0.71 3.11
C HIS A 73 -0.31 -0.24 4.19
N ALA A 74 -1.12 0.78 3.92
CA ALA A 74 -2.11 1.27 4.87
C ALA A 74 -3.21 0.23 5.14
N PHE A 75 -3.66 -0.50 4.12
CA PHE A 75 -4.59 -1.60 4.29
C PHE A 75 -3.94 -2.82 4.96
N ALA A 76 -2.66 -3.09 4.70
CA ALA A 76 -1.94 -4.10 5.44
C ALA A 76 -1.89 -3.78 6.95
N ILE A 77 -1.58 -2.53 7.32
CA ILE A 77 -1.61 -2.07 8.72
C ILE A 77 -3.01 -2.23 9.32
N ARG A 78 -4.07 -1.84 8.60
CA ARG A 78 -5.46 -2.04 9.05
C ARG A 78 -5.74 -3.50 9.39
N ASP A 79 -5.37 -4.41 8.50
CA ASP A 79 -5.66 -5.83 8.66
C ASP A 79 -4.83 -6.46 9.79
N LEU A 80 -3.57 -6.04 9.94
CA LEU A 80 -2.71 -6.41 11.08
C LEU A 80 -3.29 -5.92 12.42
N VAL A 81 -3.71 -4.65 12.49
CA VAL A 81 -4.31 -4.08 13.70
C VAL A 81 -5.64 -4.76 14.04
N ASN A 82 -6.45 -5.09 13.03
CA ASN A 82 -7.69 -5.86 13.23
C ASN A 82 -7.44 -7.29 13.74
N ALA A 83 -6.27 -7.86 13.51
CA ALA A 83 -5.90 -9.17 14.03
C ALA A 83 -5.44 -9.15 15.49
N LEU A 84 -5.01 -7.99 16.01
CA LEU A 84 -4.48 -7.86 17.36
C LEU A 84 -5.44 -8.35 18.47
N PRO A 85 -6.75 -8.00 18.51
CA PRO A 85 -7.63 -8.39 19.61
C PRO A 85 -7.61 -9.89 19.94
N ALA A 86 -7.56 -10.75 18.93
CA ALA A 86 -7.52 -12.20 19.10
C ALA A 86 -6.16 -12.73 19.59
N LYS A 87 -5.09 -11.93 19.49
CA LYS A 87 -3.71 -12.27 19.87
C LYS A 87 -3.25 -11.58 21.15
N SER A 88 -4.04 -10.67 21.70
CA SER A 88 -3.70 -9.82 22.84
C SER A 88 -4.29 -10.35 24.14
N LEU A 89 -3.97 -11.60 24.47
CA LEU A 89 -4.51 -12.29 25.65
C LEU A 89 -4.09 -11.62 26.96
N ASP A 90 -2.88 -11.08 27.00
CA ASP A 90 -2.22 -10.50 28.18
C ASP A 90 -2.64 -9.05 28.49
N LEU A 91 -3.50 -8.45 27.65
CA LEU A 91 -4.05 -7.12 27.91
C LEU A 91 -5.19 -7.21 28.95
N SER A 92 -5.27 -6.20 29.80
CA SER A 92 -6.43 -5.98 30.68
C SER A 92 -7.69 -5.67 29.87
N ASP A 93 -8.87 -5.79 30.48
CA ASP A 93 -10.14 -5.51 29.80
C ASP A 93 -10.24 -4.06 29.31
N GLU A 94 -9.70 -3.11 30.08
CA GLU A 94 -9.66 -1.69 29.68
C GLU A 94 -8.71 -1.46 28.49
N GLN A 95 -7.55 -2.12 28.48
CA GLN A 95 -6.63 -2.07 27.34
C GLN A 95 -7.25 -2.72 26.10
N LYS A 96 -7.93 -3.87 26.25
CA LYS A 96 -8.66 -4.55 25.15
C LYS A 96 -9.77 -3.67 24.59
N LYS A 97 -10.53 -2.97 25.45
CA LYS A 97 -11.55 -2.02 25.03
C LYS A 97 -10.95 -0.83 24.29
N THR A 98 -9.84 -0.29 24.77
CA THR A 98 -9.09 0.78 24.09
C THR A 98 -8.63 0.34 22.70
N LEU A 99 -8.07 -0.86 22.59
CA LEU A 99 -7.69 -1.45 21.30
C LEU A 99 -8.89 -1.56 20.36
N GLN A 100 -9.99 -2.16 20.83
CA GLN A 100 -11.21 -2.38 20.04
C GLN A 100 -11.83 -1.06 19.52
N ASN A 101 -11.88 -0.03 20.36
CA ASN A 101 -12.45 1.28 20.01
C ASN A 101 -11.67 1.99 18.90
N ASN A 102 -10.36 1.71 18.79
CA ASN A 102 -9.49 2.36 17.81
C ASN A 102 -9.47 1.69 16.43
N LEU A 103 -9.95 0.44 16.30
CA LEU A 103 -9.94 -0.30 15.02
C LEU A 103 -10.65 0.47 13.90
N SER A 104 -11.79 1.10 14.21
CA SER A 104 -12.56 1.87 13.23
C SER A 104 -11.83 3.12 12.74
N PHE A 105 -11.04 3.77 13.59
CA PHE A 105 -10.25 4.94 13.21
C PHE A 105 -9.08 4.54 12.30
N VAL A 106 -8.41 3.43 12.61
CA VAL A 106 -7.36 2.86 11.74
C VAL A 106 -7.91 2.54 10.35
N ALA A 107 -9.06 1.86 10.28
CA ALA A 107 -9.69 1.54 9.00
C ALA A 107 -10.08 2.80 8.18
N GLN A 108 -10.60 3.84 8.85
CA GLN A 108 -10.93 5.11 8.22
C GLN A 108 -9.70 5.83 7.69
N LEU A 109 -8.61 5.87 8.44
CA LEU A 109 -7.36 6.53 8.02
C LEU A 109 -6.70 5.78 6.86
N ALA A 110 -6.72 4.45 6.87
CA ALA A 110 -6.24 3.67 5.73
C ALA A 110 -7.03 3.97 4.45
N THR A 111 -8.37 4.08 4.54
CA THR A 111 -9.23 4.49 3.42
C THR A 111 -8.97 5.94 2.98
N ARG A 112 -8.55 6.82 3.88
CA ARG A 112 -8.19 8.21 3.52
C ARG A 112 -6.85 8.26 2.82
N LEU A 113 -5.86 7.48 3.28
CA LEU A 113 -4.55 7.36 2.65
C LEU A 113 -4.66 6.84 1.22
N ASP A 114 -5.56 5.89 0.98
CA ASP A 114 -5.97 5.43 -0.35
C ASP A 114 -6.46 6.60 -1.22
N LYS A 115 -7.50 7.30 -0.76
CA LYS A 115 -8.08 8.43 -1.50
C LYS A 115 -7.11 9.57 -1.77
N THR A 116 -6.30 9.96 -0.78
CA THR A 116 -5.33 11.06 -0.96
C THR A 116 -4.13 10.63 -1.79
N GLY A 117 -3.70 9.36 -1.69
CA GLY A 117 -2.65 8.78 -2.51
C GLY A 117 -3.04 8.74 -3.98
N ASP A 118 -4.24 8.24 -4.29
CA ASP A 118 -4.81 8.20 -5.65
C ASP A 118 -5.04 9.61 -6.23
N ALA A 119 -5.40 10.57 -5.38
CA ALA A 119 -5.52 11.97 -5.78
C ALA A 119 -4.17 12.68 -5.97
N ASN A 120 -3.05 12.01 -5.70
CA ASN A 120 -1.70 12.59 -5.67
C ASN A 120 -1.60 13.82 -4.71
N ASP A 121 -2.42 13.83 -3.66
CA ASP A 121 -2.46 14.85 -2.63
C ASP A 121 -1.40 14.53 -1.56
N LYS A 122 -0.18 15.05 -1.76
CA LYS A 122 0.95 14.81 -0.86
C LYS A 122 0.68 15.28 0.56
N GLU A 123 0.17 16.50 0.72
CA GLU A 123 -0.06 17.11 2.02
C GLU A 123 -1.17 16.37 2.78
N GLY A 124 -2.27 16.05 2.10
CA GLY A 124 -3.35 15.24 2.65
C GLY A 124 -2.89 13.84 3.02
N THR A 125 -2.04 13.22 2.19
CA THR A 125 -1.49 11.89 2.48
C THR A 125 -0.60 11.93 3.73
N GLN A 126 0.32 12.88 3.83
CA GLN A 126 1.15 13.07 5.03
C GLN A 126 0.28 13.30 6.28
N ALA A 127 -0.69 14.21 6.20
CA ALA A 127 -1.54 14.53 7.35
C ALA A 127 -2.42 13.37 7.82
N ASN A 128 -2.83 12.47 6.92
CA ASN A 128 -3.54 11.24 7.31
C ASN A 128 -2.57 10.19 7.86
N TRP A 129 -1.35 10.11 7.33
CA TRP A 129 -0.32 9.22 7.84
C TRP A 129 0.08 9.58 9.27
N ASP A 130 0.36 10.85 9.56
CA ASP A 130 0.73 11.33 10.91
C ASP A 130 -0.35 10.96 11.95
N LYS A 131 -1.63 11.04 11.57
CA LYS A 131 -2.75 10.64 12.44
C LYS A 131 -2.76 9.14 12.69
N LEU A 132 -2.48 8.35 11.66
CA LEU A 132 -2.41 6.89 11.79
C LEU A 132 -1.24 6.49 12.69
N GLU A 133 -0.04 7.04 12.45
CA GLU A 133 1.15 6.79 13.26
C GLU A 133 0.92 7.12 14.74
N LYS A 134 0.24 8.24 15.04
CA LYS A 134 -0.12 8.60 16.41
C LYS A 134 -1.03 7.56 17.07
N ILE A 135 -2.03 7.03 16.36
CA ILE A 135 -2.90 5.97 16.88
C ILE A 135 -2.10 4.67 17.08
N LEU A 136 -1.25 4.29 16.11
CA LEU A 136 -0.41 3.09 16.22
C LEU A 136 0.51 3.16 17.44
N THR A 137 1.09 4.34 17.70
CA THR A 137 1.94 4.58 18.87
C THR A 137 1.16 4.37 20.17
N GLY A 138 0.00 5.01 20.33
CA GLY A 138 -0.82 4.84 21.53
C GLY A 138 -1.34 3.40 21.71
N LEU A 139 -1.63 2.69 20.62
CA LEU A 139 -1.99 1.28 20.67
C LEU A 139 -0.82 0.38 21.10
N ARG A 140 0.41 0.72 20.70
CA ARG A 140 1.62 -0.04 21.07
C ARG A 140 1.94 0.09 22.56
N GLU A 141 1.70 1.25 23.16
CA GLU A 141 1.91 1.51 24.59
C GLU A 141 1.10 0.57 25.49
N LEU A 142 -0.06 0.08 25.02
CA LEU A 142 -0.87 -0.91 25.73
C LEU A 142 -0.08 -2.21 26.02
N TYR A 143 0.89 -2.56 25.18
CA TYR A 143 1.67 -3.80 25.29
C TYR A 143 2.95 -3.63 26.10
N GLN A 144 3.42 -2.40 26.30
CA GLN A 144 4.61 -2.10 27.10
C GLN A 144 4.28 -2.04 28.59
N THR A 145 3.06 -1.62 28.92
CA THR A 145 2.57 -1.52 30.31
C THR A 145 2.17 -2.88 30.91
N SER A 146 1.98 -3.91 30.09
CA SER A 146 1.67 -5.28 30.53
C SER A 146 2.90 -6.09 30.97
N GLN A 147 4.12 -5.61 30.74
CA GLN A 147 5.38 -6.30 31.11
C GLN A 147 5.91 -5.89 32.50
N SER A 148 5.22 -5.00 33.21
CA SER A 148 5.70 -4.40 34.47
C SER A 148 5.00 -4.92 35.74
N ASN A 149 4.16 -5.95 35.65
CA ASN A 149 3.44 -6.54 36.79
C ASN A 149 3.76 -8.02 36.97
#